data_AF-A0A2K3QKA6-F1
#
_entry.id   AF-A0A2K3QKA6-F1
#
_cell.length_a   1.000
_cell.length_b   1.000
_cell.length_c   1.000
_cell.angle_alpha   90.00
_cell.angle_beta   90.00
_cell.angle_gamma   90.00
#
_symmetry.space_group_name_H-M   'P 1'
#
loop_
_entity.id
_entity.type
_entity.pdbx_description
1 polymer ?
#
loop_
_entity_poly.entity_id
_entity_poly.type
_entity_poly.pdbx_seq_one_letter_code
_entity_poly.pdbx_strand_id
1 'polypeptide(L)'
;MDQLPLRPDFIEMSRGFHRLGDQFERVGNLPVVDDGGRVLQTLERVMARLDQIQLEQRQGFARFQSALEGLSKENAARDRNQHIALENSVLVQGDGQLKPLLSLSTTEAIDRFPSMVDDVNGLPSAEVNRILTELKLDTDGDVRQRRRRLLIACGVRHRAI
;
A
#
# COMPACT_ATOMS: atom_id res chain seq x y z
N MET A 1 71.53 4.19 68.92
CA MET A 1 71.01 3.32 67.85
C MET A 1 69.89 2.51 68.46
N ASP A 2 68.65 2.76 68.03
CA ASP A 2 67.57 1.75 67.86
C ASP A 2 66.24 2.48 67.62
N GLN A 3 65.98 2.78 66.35
CA GLN A 3 64.64 3.17 65.90
C GLN A 3 63.78 1.90 65.87
N LEU A 4 62.87 1.77 66.84
CA LEU A 4 61.84 0.75 66.83
C LEU A 4 60.95 0.92 65.58
N PRO A 5 60.63 -0.16 64.84
CA PRO A 5 59.87 -0.06 63.59
C PRO A 5 58.46 0.44 63.87
N LEU A 6 58.00 1.45 63.12
CA LEU A 6 56.60 1.89 63.10
C LEU A 6 55.71 0.67 62.80
N ARG A 7 55.00 0.18 63.83
CA ARG A 7 54.02 -0.88 63.64
C ARG A 7 52.77 -0.30 62.98
N PRO A 8 52.23 -0.95 61.94
CA PRO A 8 50.97 -0.51 61.33
C PRO A 8 49.84 -0.52 62.36
N ASP A 9 49.09 0.58 62.43
CA ASP A 9 47.85 0.63 63.17
C ASP A 9 46.73 0.03 62.30
N PHE A 10 46.45 -1.26 62.55
CA PHE A 10 45.42 -2.00 61.82
C PHE A 10 44.00 -1.44 62.05
N ILE A 11 43.76 -0.71 63.15
CA ILE A 11 42.47 -0.05 63.38
C ILE A 11 42.33 1.16 62.47
N GLU A 12 43.37 1.98 62.34
CA GLU A 12 43.37 3.09 61.38
C GLU A 12 43.30 2.61 59.92
N MET A 13 43.99 1.51 59.59
CA MET A 13 43.85 0.89 58.27
C MET A 13 42.40 0.45 58.00
N SER A 14 41.75 -0.22 58.95
CA SER A 14 40.34 -0.62 58.83
C SER A 14 39.39 0.58 58.66
N ARG A 15 39.64 1.68 59.37
CA ARG A 15 38.87 2.93 59.20
C ARG A 15 39.09 3.56 57.83
N GLY A 16 40.31 3.47 57.30
CA GLY A 16 40.63 3.90 55.94
C GLY A 16 39.85 3.12 54.88
N PHE A 17 39.78 1.79 55.02
CA PHE A 17 39.00 0.93 54.12
C PHE A 17 37.49 1.19 54.20
N HIS A 18 36.94 1.39 55.40
CA HIS A 18 35.53 1.79 55.54
C HIS A 18 35.25 3.13 54.88
N ARG A 19 36.10 4.15 55.12
CA ARG A 19 35.96 5.46 54.47
C ARG A 19 36.05 5.38 52.95
N LEU A 20 36.92 4.53 52.41
CA LEU A 20 36.97 4.28 50.97
C LEU A 20 35.70 3.63 50.46
N GLY A 21 35.18 2.61 51.17
CA GLY A 21 33.89 1.98 50.87
C GLY A 21 32.74 2.99 50.80
N ASP A 22 32.63 3.86 51.81
CA ASP A 22 31.61 4.91 51.87
C ASP A 22 31.71 5.89 50.70
N GLN A 23 32.92 6.18 50.20
CA GLN A 23 33.12 7.04 49.03
C GLN A 23 32.75 6.31 47.73
N PHE A 24 33.07 5.02 47.60
CA PHE A 24 32.65 4.22 46.44
C PHE A 24 31.14 4.09 46.34
N GLU A 25 30.43 3.95 47.47
CA GLU A 25 28.97 3.92 47.51
C GLU A 25 28.35 5.26 47.02
N ARG A 26 29.00 6.39 47.30
CA ARG A 26 28.59 7.71 46.79
C ARG A 26 28.80 7.89 45.29
N VAL A 27 29.82 7.23 44.72
CA VAL A 27 30.08 7.25 43.26
C VAL A 27 28.97 6.53 42.48
N GLY A 28 28.39 5.46 43.05
CA GLY A 28 27.26 4.75 42.46
C GLY A 28 25.95 5.56 42.39
N ASN A 29 25.84 6.63 43.19
CA ASN A 29 24.68 7.55 43.20
C ASN A 29 24.95 8.87 42.44
N LEU A 30 25.99 8.93 41.59
CA LEU A 30 26.28 10.14 40.82
C LEU A 30 25.27 10.30 39.67
N PRO A 31 24.48 11.40 39.64
CA PRO A 31 23.45 11.63 38.63
C PRO A 31 23.96 11.55 37.19
N VAL A 32 25.23 11.94 36.96
CA VAL A 32 25.89 11.89 35.64
C VAL A 32 26.01 10.47 35.08
N VAL A 33 26.23 9.46 35.94
CA VAL A 33 26.36 8.06 35.50
C VAL A 33 24.99 7.46 35.18
N ASP A 34 23.97 7.78 35.98
CA ASP A 34 22.57 7.42 35.72
C ASP A 34 22.00 8.14 34.48
N ASP A 35 22.32 9.42 34.29
CA ASP A 35 21.91 10.21 33.14
C ASP A 35 22.51 9.65 31.83
N GLY A 36 23.76 9.17 31.87
CA GLY A 36 24.39 8.49 30.73
C GLY A 36 23.66 7.20 30.32
N GLY A 37 23.28 6.38 31.31
CA GLY A 37 22.47 5.18 31.07
C GLY A 37 21.09 5.51 30.48
N ARG A 38 20.44 6.57 30.98
CA ARG A 38 19.14 7.04 30.46
C ARG A 38 19.25 7.57 29.02
N VAL A 39 20.35 8.25 28.68
CA VAL A 39 20.63 8.73 27.32
C VAL A 39 20.81 7.55 26.37
N LEU A 40 21.59 6.53 26.75
CA LEU A 40 21.78 5.33 25.93
C LEU A 40 20.46 4.58 25.67
N GLN A 41 19.64 4.38 26.70
CA GLN A 41 18.31 3.78 26.55
C GLN A 41 17.36 4.62 25.68
N THR A 42 17.54 5.93 25.66
CA THR A 42 16.75 6.83 24.80
C THR A 42 17.22 6.71 23.35
N LEU A 43 18.54 6.65 23.12
CA LEU A 43 19.12 6.42 21.80
C LEU A 43 18.73 5.07 21.23
N GLU A 44 18.76 3.99 22.02
CA GLU A 44 18.31 2.65 21.60
C GLU A 44 16.84 2.67 21.18
N ARG A 45 15.96 3.34 21.95
CA ARG A 45 14.55 3.49 21.59
C ARG A 45 14.35 4.33 20.34
N VAL A 46 15.15 5.38 20.14
CA VAL A 46 15.10 6.20 18.91
C VAL A 46 15.55 5.39 17.71
N MET A 47 16.64 4.63 17.80
CA MET A 47 17.10 3.75 16.71
C MET A 47 16.05 2.71 16.35
N ALA A 48 15.48 2.02 17.34
CA ALA A 48 14.41 1.04 17.10
C ALA A 48 13.18 1.69 16.43
N ARG A 49 12.82 2.92 16.82
CA ARG A 49 11.73 3.67 16.19
C ARG A 49 12.08 4.11 14.77
N LEU A 50 13.31 4.50 14.49
CA LEU A 50 13.76 4.85 13.14
C LEU A 50 13.74 3.63 12.21
N ASP A 51 14.17 2.46 12.70
CA ASP A 51 14.10 1.21 11.94
C ASP A 51 12.65 0.83 11.60
N GLN A 52 11.74 0.99 12.57
CA GLN A 52 10.31 0.78 12.35
C GLN A 52 9.75 1.75 11.29
N ILE A 53 10.07 3.04 11.39
CA ILE A 53 9.64 4.05 10.42
C ILE A 53 10.17 3.73 9.01
N GLN A 54 11.43 3.28 8.90
CA GLN A 54 11.99 2.89 7.61
C GLN A 54 11.24 1.70 7.00
N LEU A 55 10.87 0.71 7.82
CA LEU A 55 10.10 -0.44 7.36
C LEU A 55 8.69 -0.01 6.90
N GLU A 56 8.00 0.80 7.70
CA GLU A 56 6.67 1.34 7.37
C GLU A 56 6.70 2.19 6.09
N GLN A 57 7.73 3.03 5.92
CA GLN A 57 7.92 3.81 4.71
C GLN A 57 8.13 2.92 3.49
N ARG A 58 9.01 1.92 3.56
CA ARG A 58 9.24 0.98 2.44
C ARG A 58 7.96 0.26 2.04
N GLN A 59 7.17 -0.20 3.03
CA GLN A 59 5.88 -0.83 2.76
C GLN A 59 4.87 0.16 2.17
N GLY A 60 4.82 1.38 2.66
CA GLY A 60 3.98 2.46 2.14
C GLY A 60 4.32 2.77 0.68
N PHE A 61 5.61 2.93 0.36
CA PHE A 61 6.09 3.15 -1.00
C PHE A 61 5.76 1.98 -1.94
N ALA A 62 5.95 0.73 -1.51
CA ALA A 62 5.60 -0.43 -2.32
C ALA A 62 4.09 -0.49 -2.64
N ARG A 63 3.24 -0.22 -1.65
CA ARG A 63 1.77 -0.16 -1.85
C ARG A 63 1.38 0.99 -2.79
N PHE A 64 1.98 2.15 -2.61
CA PHE A 64 1.73 3.31 -3.46
C PHE A 64 2.16 3.06 -4.92
N GLN A 65 3.34 2.47 -5.12
CA GLN A 65 3.83 2.09 -6.44
C GLN A 65 2.89 1.09 -7.12
N SER A 66 2.46 0.05 -6.40
CA SER A 66 1.51 -0.93 -6.93
C SER A 66 0.16 -0.31 -7.29
N ALA A 67 -0.34 0.64 -6.47
CA ALA A 67 -1.57 1.37 -6.77
C ALA A 67 -1.43 2.25 -8.02
N LEU A 68 -0.30 2.95 -8.19
CA LEU A 68 -0.01 3.74 -9.38
C LEU A 68 0.08 2.87 -10.64
N GLU A 69 0.75 1.72 -10.56
CA GLU A 69 0.82 0.75 -11.67
C GLU A 69 -0.57 0.22 -12.04
N GLY A 70 -1.41 -0.07 -11.05
CA GLY A 70 -2.81 -0.47 -11.28
C GLY A 70 -3.63 0.61 -11.98
N LEU A 71 -3.52 1.86 -11.52
CA LEU A 71 -4.19 3.01 -12.15
C LEU A 71 -3.70 3.26 -13.58
N SER A 72 -2.40 3.12 -13.83
CA SER A 72 -1.81 3.28 -15.16
C SER A 72 -2.34 2.23 -16.13
N LYS A 73 -2.41 0.96 -15.70
CA LYS A 73 -2.98 -0.14 -16.48
C LYS A 73 -4.47 0.07 -16.78
N GLU A 74 -5.24 0.50 -15.78
CA GLU A 74 -6.66 0.83 -15.94
C GLU A 74 -6.87 1.96 -16.96
N ASN A 75 -6.08 3.04 -16.87
CA ASN A 75 -6.17 4.15 -17.82
C ASN A 75 -5.82 3.71 -19.25
N ALA A 76 -4.76 2.91 -19.42
CA ALA A 76 -4.40 2.37 -20.74
C ALA A 76 -5.52 1.48 -21.33
N ALA A 77 -6.21 0.70 -20.49
CA ALA A 77 -7.37 -0.09 -20.92
C ALA A 77 -8.56 0.81 -21.30
N ARG A 78 -8.82 1.90 -20.55
CA ARG A 78 -9.84 2.89 -20.93
C ARG A 78 -9.54 3.54 -22.27
N ASP A 79 -8.31 3.96 -22.52
CA ASP A 79 -7.91 4.61 -23.76
C ASP A 79 -8.08 3.66 -24.96
N ARG A 80 -7.67 2.40 -24.80
CA ARG A 80 -7.90 1.35 -25.82
C ARG A 80 -9.40 1.10 -26.04
N ASN A 81 -10.19 1.05 -24.98
CA ASN A 81 -11.65 0.89 -25.10
C ASN A 81 -12.30 2.06 -25.83
N GLN A 82 -11.83 3.29 -25.63
CA GLN A 82 -12.29 4.44 -26.40
C GLN A 82 -11.97 4.27 -27.90
N HIS A 83 -10.76 3.79 -28.23
CA HIS A 83 -10.40 3.49 -29.62
C HIS A 83 -11.30 2.38 -30.22
N ILE A 84 -11.50 1.29 -29.49
CA ILE A 84 -12.38 0.18 -29.93
C ILE A 84 -13.82 0.66 -30.09
N ALA A 85 -14.31 1.50 -29.18
CA ALA A 85 -15.65 2.08 -29.27
C ALA A 85 -15.80 2.99 -30.51
N LEU A 86 -14.76 3.76 -30.87
CA LEU A 86 -14.74 4.55 -32.10
C LEU A 86 -14.78 3.63 -33.33
N GLU A 87 -13.99 2.57 -33.37
CA GLU A 87 -14.03 1.60 -34.47
C GLU A 87 -15.40 0.92 -34.59
N ASN A 88 -15.95 0.46 -33.48
CA ASN A 88 -17.28 -0.15 -33.42
C ASN A 88 -18.36 0.82 -33.90
N SER A 89 -18.25 2.12 -33.59
CA SER A 89 -19.21 3.12 -34.05
C SER A 89 -19.25 3.27 -35.58
N VAL A 90 -18.11 3.07 -36.26
CA VAL A 90 -18.01 3.07 -37.72
C VAL A 90 -18.52 1.75 -38.30
N LEU A 91 -18.14 0.61 -37.72
CA LEU A 91 -18.54 -0.73 -38.18
C LEU A 91 -20.05 -0.98 -38.08
N VAL A 92 -20.70 -0.45 -37.04
CA VAL A 92 -22.15 -0.57 -36.84
C VAL A 92 -22.95 0.16 -37.92
N GLN A 93 -22.35 1.13 -38.61
CA GLN A 93 -22.98 1.79 -39.77
C GLN A 93 -22.93 0.93 -41.05
N GLY A 94 -22.14 -0.14 -41.08
CA GLY A 94 -21.90 -0.97 -42.26
C GLY A 94 -22.11 -2.48 -42.07
N ASP A 95 -22.98 -2.89 -41.14
CA ASP A 95 -23.27 -4.29 -40.78
C ASP A 95 -22.05 -5.09 -40.26
N GLY A 96 -21.04 -4.41 -39.73
CA GLY A 96 -19.83 -5.03 -39.17
C GLY A 96 -20.01 -5.62 -37.76
N GLN A 97 -19.14 -6.56 -37.41
CA GLN A 97 -19.10 -7.17 -36.07
C GLN A 97 -18.46 -6.21 -35.05
N LEU A 98 -19.00 -6.18 -33.83
CA LEU A 98 -18.44 -5.46 -32.68
C LEU A 98 -17.14 -6.14 -32.23
N LYS A 99 -16.10 -5.33 -32.11
CA LYS A 99 -14.87 -5.75 -31.45
C LYS A 99 -15.06 -5.74 -29.92
N PRO A 100 -14.50 -6.73 -29.21
CA PRO A 100 -14.62 -6.83 -27.76
C PRO A 100 -13.85 -5.69 -27.07
N LEU A 101 -14.48 -5.10 -26.05
CA LEU A 101 -13.80 -4.18 -25.15
C LEU A 101 -12.88 -4.95 -24.18
N LEU A 102 -11.90 -4.25 -23.64
CA LEU A 102 -10.99 -4.75 -22.62
C LEU A 102 -11.57 -4.55 -21.22
N SER A 103 -11.34 -5.51 -20.33
CA SER A 103 -11.62 -5.37 -18.91
C SER A 103 -10.68 -4.34 -18.28
N LEU A 104 -11.23 -3.43 -17.48
CA LEU A 104 -10.43 -2.45 -16.74
C LEU A 104 -9.66 -3.06 -15.56
N SER A 105 -9.95 -4.32 -15.22
CA SER A 105 -9.29 -5.04 -14.13
C SER A 105 -8.14 -5.93 -14.64
N THR A 106 -8.35 -6.65 -15.75
CA THR A 106 -7.36 -7.58 -16.29
C THR A 106 -6.59 -7.03 -17.49
N THR A 107 -7.07 -5.95 -18.12
CA THR A 107 -6.56 -5.37 -19.37
C THR A 107 -6.64 -6.30 -20.60
N GLU A 108 -7.35 -7.42 -20.46
CA GLU A 108 -7.60 -8.40 -21.52
C GLU A 108 -8.99 -8.20 -22.13
N ALA A 109 -9.23 -8.76 -23.32
CA ALA A 109 -10.54 -8.76 -23.93
C ALA A 109 -11.56 -9.46 -23.01
N ILE A 110 -12.73 -8.82 -22.83
CA ILE A 110 -13.80 -9.39 -22.02
C ILE A 110 -14.26 -10.71 -22.66
N ASP A 111 -14.22 -11.79 -21.90
CA ASP A 111 -14.67 -13.10 -22.38
C ASP A 111 -16.16 -13.03 -22.76
N ARG A 112 -16.60 -13.84 -23.73
CA ARG A 112 -18.01 -13.91 -24.20
C ARG A 112 -18.64 -12.55 -24.53
N PHE A 113 -17.85 -11.63 -25.07
CA PHE A 113 -18.37 -10.34 -25.50
C PHE A 113 -19.32 -10.48 -26.70
N PRO A 114 -20.46 -9.75 -26.73
CA PRO A 114 -21.40 -9.78 -27.84
C PRO A 114 -20.74 -9.34 -29.16
N SER A 115 -20.96 -10.08 -30.23
CA SER A 115 -20.35 -9.81 -31.54
C SER A 115 -21.20 -8.88 -32.40
N MET A 116 -22.48 -8.70 -32.07
CA MET A 116 -23.40 -7.81 -32.77
C MET A 116 -24.24 -6.96 -31.79
N VAL A 117 -24.78 -5.84 -32.28
CA VAL A 117 -25.69 -4.98 -31.52
C VAL A 117 -26.94 -5.76 -31.09
N ASP A 118 -27.44 -6.65 -31.94
CA ASP A 118 -28.64 -7.43 -31.66
C ASP A 118 -28.38 -8.50 -30.58
N ASP A 119 -27.15 -9.01 -30.48
CA ASP A 119 -26.74 -9.90 -29.38
C ASP A 119 -26.82 -9.17 -28.03
N VAL A 120 -26.39 -7.90 -27.98
CA VAL A 120 -26.47 -7.07 -26.76
C VAL A 120 -27.92 -6.94 -26.27
N ASN A 121 -28.88 -6.82 -27.20
CA ASN A 121 -30.30 -6.75 -26.89
C ASN A 121 -30.86 -8.09 -26.35
N GLY A 122 -30.27 -9.22 -26.75
CA GLY A 122 -30.61 -10.56 -26.26
C GLY A 122 -29.93 -10.97 -24.95
N LEU A 123 -28.86 -10.27 -24.53
CA LEU A 123 -28.06 -10.69 -23.38
C LEU A 123 -28.86 -10.80 -22.07
N PRO A 124 -28.73 -11.92 -21.33
CA PRO A 124 -29.39 -12.05 -20.03
C PRO A 124 -28.82 -11.04 -19.03
N SER A 125 -29.65 -10.65 -18.05
CA SER A 125 -29.28 -9.60 -17.08
C SER A 125 -27.96 -9.86 -16.36
N ALA A 126 -27.67 -11.12 -16.02
CA ALA A 126 -26.45 -11.50 -15.33
C ALA A 126 -25.21 -11.22 -16.19
N GLU A 127 -25.31 -11.50 -17.49
CA GLU A 127 -24.20 -11.31 -18.43
C GLU A 127 -23.93 -9.83 -18.69
N VAL A 128 -24.98 -9.02 -18.82
CA VAL A 128 -24.85 -7.56 -18.94
C VAL A 128 -24.15 -6.98 -17.70
N ASN A 129 -24.52 -7.43 -16.51
CA ASN A 129 -23.90 -6.98 -15.26
C ASN A 129 -22.44 -7.41 -15.16
N ARG A 130 -22.10 -8.62 -15.59
CA ARG A 130 -20.73 -9.10 -15.63
C ARG A 130 -19.86 -8.18 -16.49
N ILE A 131 -20.30 -7.92 -17.72
CA ILE A 131 -19.56 -7.06 -18.67
C ILE A 131 -19.45 -5.63 -18.13
N LEU A 132 -20.53 -5.05 -17.60
CA LEU A 132 -20.50 -3.71 -17.01
C LEU A 132 -19.54 -3.63 -15.80
N THR A 133 -19.49 -4.68 -14.97
CA THR A 133 -18.58 -4.76 -13.82
C THR A 133 -17.12 -4.80 -14.27
N GLU A 134 -16.81 -5.58 -15.31
CA GLU A 134 -15.46 -5.63 -15.91
C GLU A 134 -15.05 -4.28 -16.52
N LEU A 135 -16.01 -3.50 -17.01
CA LEU A 135 -15.82 -2.13 -17.48
C LEU A 135 -15.85 -1.07 -16.35
N LYS A 136 -16.01 -1.48 -15.08
CA LYS A 136 -16.24 -0.60 -13.92
C LYS A 136 -17.34 0.45 -14.15
N LEU A 137 -18.38 0.05 -14.87
CA LEU A 137 -19.58 0.85 -15.10
C LEU A 137 -20.66 0.45 -14.09
N ASP A 138 -21.55 1.40 -13.82
CA ASP A 138 -22.69 1.18 -12.95
C ASP A 138 -23.58 0.03 -13.46
N THR A 139 -24.09 -0.79 -12.53
CA THR A 139 -24.99 -1.93 -12.77
C THR A 139 -26.39 -1.71 -12.21
N ASP A 140 -26.69 -0.49 -11.76
CA ASP A 140 -28.02 -0.11 -11.30
C ASP A 140 -28.97 0.13 -12.47
N GLY A 141 -30.26 0.03 -12.14
CA GLY A 141 -31.36 0.21 -13.08
C GLY A 141 -31.90 -1.10 -13.66
N ASP A 142 -32.88 -0.95 -14.55
CA ASP A 142 -33.47 -2.09 -15.24
C ASP A 142 -32.52 -2.69 -16.31
N VAL A 143 -32.87 -3.88 -16.81
CA VAL A 143 -32.05 -4.57 -17.82
C VAL A 143 -31.90 -3.74 -19.11
N ARG A 144 -32.90 -2.94 -19.50
CA ARG A 144 -32.85 -2.11 -20.70
C ARG A 144 -31.88 -0.95 -20.54
N GLN A 145 -31.88 -0.28 -19.38
CA GLN A 145 -30.95 0.79 -19.03
C GLN A 145 -29.50 0.29 -19.04
N ARG A 146 -29.26 -0.91 -18.50
CA ARG A 146 -27.93 -1.53 -18.48
C ARG A 146 -27.45 -1.96 -19.85
N ARG A 147 -28.32 -2.54 -20.68
CA ARG A 147 -28.01 -2.83 -22.08
C ARG A 147 -27.70 -1.56 -22.86
N ARG A 148 -28.49 -0.48 -22.66
CA ARG A 148 -28.21 0.82 -23.28
C ARG A 148 -26.86 1.38 -22.84
N ARG A 149 -26.51 1.27 -21.55
CA ARG A 149 -25.21 1.67 -21.02
C ARG A 149 -24.07 0.89 -21.69
N LEU A 150 -24.23 -0.42 -21.86
CA LEU A 150 -23.28 -1.26 -22.59
C LEU A 150 -23.15 -0.85 -24.06
N LEU A 151 -24.27 -0.60 -24.76
CA LEU A 151 -24.27 -0.14 -26.15
C LEU A 151 -23.52 1.19 -26.31
N ILE A 152 -23.75 2.14 -25.40
CA ILE A 152 -23.04 3.42 -25.38
C ILE A 152 -21.54 3.21 -25.18
N ALA A 153 -21.15 2.31 -24.25
CA ALA A 153 -19.74 1.96 -24.03
C ALA A 153 -19.10 1.32 -25.26
N CYS A 154 -19.86 0.56 -26.05
CA CYS A 154 -19.43 0.01 -27.33
C CYS A 154 -19.36 1.04 -28.47
N GLY A 155 -19.76 2.30 -28.24
CA GLY A 155 -19.78 3.35 -29.27
C GLY A 155 -21.05 3.38 -30.13
N VAL A 156 -22.08 2.61 -29.79
CA VAL A 156 -23.35 2.56 -30.52
C VAL A 156 -24.23 3.75 -30.11
N ARG A 157 -24.16 4.84 -30.88
CA ARG A 157 -24.85 6.11 -30.56
C ARG A 157 -26.27 6.23 -31.15
N HIS A 158 -26.65 5.43 -32.15
CA HIS A 158 -27.84 5.73 -32.98
C HIS A 158 -28.76 4.57 -33.41
N ARG A 159 -28.68 3.36 -32.83
CA ARG A 159 -29.81 2.42 -32.95
C ARG A 159 -30.76 2.68 -31.78
N ALA A 160 -31.66 3.64 -31.97
CA ALA A 160 -32.77 3.86 -31.06
C ALA A 160 -33.52 2.53 -30.91
N ILE A 161 -33.70 2.10 -29.65
CA ILE A 161 -34.68 1.08 -29.27
C ILE A 161 -36.07 1.68 -29.47
#